data_AF-A0A4Q7M4D4-F1
#
_entry.id   AF-A0A4Q7M4D4-F1
#
_cell.length_a   1.000
_cell.length_b   1.000
_cell.length_c   1.000
_cell.angle_alpha   90.00
_cell.angle_beta   90.00
_cell.angle_gamma   90.00
#
_symmetry.space_group_name_H-M   'P 1'
#
loop_
_entity.id
_entity.type
_entity.pdbx_description
1 polymer ?
#
loop_
_entity_poly.entity_id
_entity_poly.type
_entity_poly.pdbx_seq_one_letter_code
_entity_poly.pdbx_strand_id
1 'polypeptide(L)'
;MSGTVGTVGAAGTVGTAGGLLTPADAAACALPGAAASGIAGTAGAPGAGPSSHARTWQGPSAPERLALLRRTTSVAIVGASDNPARASYFVATYLLSSSPYDVYFVNPRATSILGRPVYRSLADLPVAPDLVDVFRRHEDLPDVAREAVAVGAKALWLQLGSWNEQAAAISEAGGLDVVMDRCVKIEHARFHGGLHLAGFDTGVISSRRARG
;
A
#
# COMPACT_ATOMS: atom_id res chain seq x y z
N MET A 1 -31.67 -53.63 -24.21
CA MET A 1 -30.38 -54.30 -24.00
C MET A 1 -29.37 -53.72 -24.97
N SER A 2 -28.12 -53.55 -24.51
CA SER A 2 -26.89 -53.22 -25.27
C SER A 2 -26.28 -51.84 -25.00
N GLY A 3 -24.98 -51.85 -24.67
CA GLY A 3 -24.05 -50.70 -24.63
C GLY A 3 -23.59 -50.29 -23.22
N THR A 4 -22.73 -51.03 -22.50
CA THR A 4 -21.25 -51.12 -22.60
C THR A 4 -20.48 -49.94 -21.95
N VAL A 5 -20.03 -50.12 -20.70
CA VAL A 5 -18.63 -50.20 -20.17
C VAL A 5 -17.79 -48.91 -20.20
N GLY A 6 -17.21 -48.58 -19.03
CA GLY A 6 -16.08 -47.66 -18.89
C GLY A 6 -15.66 -47.43 -17.43
N THR A 7 -14.80 -48.30 -16.90
CA THR A 7 -14.12 -48.21 -15.59
C THR A 7 -12.90 -47.28 -15.60
N VAL A 8 -12.37 -47.03 -14.39
CA VAL A 8 -11.06 -46.46 -13.95
C VAL A 8 -10.92 -44.93 -13.99
N GLY A 9 -10.34 -44.22 -13.02
CA GLY A 9 -9.62 -44.56 -11.79
C GLY A 9 -8.75 -43.36 -11.36
N ALA A 10 -8.17 -43.49 -10.16
CA ALA A 10 -7.03 -42.72 -9.60
C ALA A 10 -7.31 -41.45 -8.78
N ALA A 11 -7.01 -41.60 -7.49
CA ALA A 11 -6.69 -40.56 -6.52
C ALA A 11 -5.43 -39.78 -6.95
N GLY A 12 -5.45 -38.46 -6.73
CA GLY A 12 -4.31 -37.57 -6.90
C GLY A 12 -4.12 -36.73 -5.64
N THR A 13 -3.03 -36.99 -4.95
CA THR A 13 -2.49 -36.32 -3.76
C THR A 13 -2.28 -34.81 -3.97
N VAL A 14 -2.78 -33.97 -3.07
CA VAL A 14 -2.42 -32.54 -3.02
C VAL A 14 -1.12 -32.41 -2.23
N GLY A 15 -0.04 -32.10 -2.95
CA GLY A 15 1.27 -31.80 -2.39
C GLY A 15 1.34 -30.39 -1.82
N THR A 16 1.74 -30.31 -0.56
CA THR A 16 2.25 -29.11 0.12
C THR A 16 3.55 -28.65 -0.56
N ALA A 17 3.58 -27.41 -1.04
CA ALA A 17 4.83 -26.75 -1.44
C ALA A 17 4.88 -25.37 -0.77
N GLY A 18 5.66 -25.29 0.32
CA GLY A 18 6.14 -24.03 0.86
C GLY A 18 7.11 -23.40 -0.14
N GLY A 19 6.78 -22.21 -0.62
CA GLY A 19 7.64 -21.39 -1.45
C GLY A 19 8.23 -20.25 -0.62
N LEU A 20 9.52 -20.35 -0.34
CA LEU A 20 10.34 -19.33 0.29
C LEU A 20 10.40 -18.08 -0.61
N LEU A 21 10.17 -16.89 -0.04
CA LEU A 21 10.31 -15.60 -0.71
C LEU A 21 11.70 -15.45 -1.33
N THR A 22 11.77 -15.15 -2.63
CA THR A 22 13.02 -14.82 -3.33
C THR A 22 13.24 -13.29 -3.33
N PRO A 23 14.50 -12.81 -3.35
CA PRO A 23 14.83 -11.38 -3.22
C PRO A 23 14.43 -10.48 -4.41
N ALA A 24 13.61 -10.96 -5.35
CA ALA A 24 13.17 -10.21 -6.52
C ALA A 24 11.98 -9.27 -6.26
N ASP A 25 11.25 -9.45 -5.16
CA ASP A 25 10.05 -8.64 -4.84
C ASP A 25 10.34 -7.23 -4.28
N ALA A 26 11.60 -6.92 -3.96
CA ALA A 26 12.00 -5.65 -3.36
C ALA A 26 12.33 -4.54 -4.38
N ALA A 27 12.50 -4.88 -5.66
CA ALA A 27 13.03 -3.96 -6.67
C ALA A 27 11.98 -3.25 -7.54
N ALA A 28 10.69 -3.57 -7.40
CA ALA A 28 9.64 -3.05 -8.30
C ALA A 28 9.15 -1.61 -8.00
N CYS A 29 9.79 -0.89 -7.07
CA CYS A 29 9.42 0.49 -6.72
C CYS A 29 10.27 1.59 -7.38
N ALA A 30 11.28 1.24 -8.19
CA ALA A 30 12.13 2.23 -8.84
C ALA A 30 11.65 2.55 -10.27
N LEU A 31 11.39 3.83 -10.55
CA LEU A 31 11.18 4.33 -11.91
C LEU A 31 12.54 4.36 -12.66
N PRO A 32 12.62 3.86 -13.91
CA PRO A 32 13.85 3.92 -14.69
C PRO A 32 14.04 5.30 -15.33
N GLY A 33 15.21 5.90 -15.12
CA GLY A 33 15.58 7.14 -15.81
C GLY A 33 16.87 7.77 -15.31
N ALA A 34 18.02 7.15 -15.56
CA ALA A 34 19.31 7.85 -15.53
C ALA A 34 20.25 7.21 -16.56
N ALA A 35 20.31 7.82 -17.76
CA ALA A 35 21.32 7.50 -18.75
C ALA A 35 22.66 8.10 -18.32
N ALA A 36 23.71 7.29 -18.41
CA ALA A 36 25.07 7.67 -18.08
C ALA A 36 25.71 8.45 -19.22
N SER A 37 26.50 9.47 -18.88
CA SER A 37 27.70 9.84 -19.65
C SER A 37 28.69 10.49 -18.68
N GLY A 38 29.88 9.91 -18.58
CA GLY A 38 30.95 10.37 -17.72
C GLY A 38 31.86 11.38 -18.41
N ILE A 39 32.53 12.20 -17.59
CA ILE A 39 33.92 12.64 -17.78
C ILE A 39 34.54 12.90 -16.40
N ALA A 40 35.86 12.82 -16.34
CA ALA A 40 36.69 12.68 -15.14
C ALA A 40 36.88 13.96 -14.29
N GLY A 41 36.92 13.75 -12.97
CA GLY A 41 37.81 14.35 -11.95
C GLY A 41 38.06 15.86 -11.90
N THR A 42 37.61 16.52 -10.82
CA THR A 42 38.45 17.08 -9.74
C THR A 42 37.56 17.68 -8.64
N ALA A 43 38.11 17.74 -7.42
CA ALA A 43 37.42 17.91 -6.14
C ALA A 43 36.52 19.16 -6.00
N GLY A 44 35.33 18.96 -5.40
CA GLY A 44 34.45 20.02 -4.92
C GLY A 44 33.05 19.49 -4.58
N ALA A 45 32.77 19.23 -3.30
CA ALA A 45 31.40 19.23 -2.79
C ALA A 45 30.86 20.68 -2.83
N PRO A 46 29.56 20.94 -3.10
CA PRO A 46 28.42 20.13 -2.67
C PRO A 46 27.43 19.78 -3.79
N GLY A 47 26.93 18.54 -3.74
CA GLY A 47 25.69 18.17 -4.43
C GLY A 47 24.50 18.68 -3.62
N ALA A 48 23.98 19.85 -3.98
CA ALA A 48 22.65 20.27 -3.54
C ALA A 48 21.63 19.45 -4.34
N GLY A 49 21.15 18.34 -3.75
CA GLY A 49 19.90 17.72 -4.17
C GLY A 49 18.73 18.71 -4.01
N PRO A 50 17.58 18.50 -4.68
CA PRO A 50 16.45 19.42 -4.64
C PRO A 50 16.08 19.71 -3.18
N SER A 51 15.97 21.00 -2.85
CA SER A 51 15.79 21.51 -1.50
C SER A 51 14.62 20.80 -0.80
N SER A 52 14.93 20.04 0.26
CA SER A 52 13.92 19.51 1.16
C SER A 52 13.24 20.69 1.84
N HIS A 53 12.05 21.09 1.38
CA HIS A 53 11.16 21.85 2.23
C HIS A 53 10.98 21.04 3.51
N ALA A 54 11.46 21.57 4.64
CA ALA A 54 11.35 20.91 5.92
C ALA A 54 9.87 20.68 6.20
N ARG A 55 9.44 19.41 6.22
CA ARG A 55 8.07 19.03 6.56
C ARG A 55 7.82 19.47 8.01
N THR A 56 6.73 20.20 8.22
CA THR A 56 6.28 20.65 9.54
C THR A 56 5.22 19.74 10.14
N TRP A 57 4.55 18.93 9.32
CA TRP A 57 3.55 17.97 9.82
C TRP A 57 4.19 16.79 10.57
N GLN A 58 3.61 16.42 11.71
CA GLN A 58 3.97 15.21 12.45
C GLN A 58 2.89 14.13 12.23
N GLY A 59 3.33 12.95 11.78
CA GLY A 59 2.46 11.81 11.56
C GLY A 59 2.48 10.78 12.69
N PRO A 60 1.57 9.80 12.64
CA PRO A 60 1.50 8.73 13.62
C PRO A 60 2.76 7.88 13.63
N SER A 61 3.17 7.46 14.82
CA SER A 61 4.23 6.49 15.10
C SER A 61 3.90 5.10 14.54
N ALA A 62 4.89 4.19 14.53
CA ALA A 62 4.66 2.83 14.02
C ALA A 62 3.56 2.06 14.79
N PRO A 63 3.49 2.11 16.13
CA PRO A 63 2.39 1.51 16.89
C PRO A 63 1.02 2.10 16.55
N GLU A 64 0.92 3.41 16.33
CA GLU A 64 -0.35 4.07 15.96
C GLU A 64 -0.81 3.65 14.55
N ARG A 65 0.12 3.55 13.59
CA ARG A 65 -0.18 3.01 12.25
C ARG A 65 -0.61 1.55 12.30
N LEU A 66 0.02 0.74 13.15
CA LEU A 66 -0.41 -0.64 13.39
C LEU A 66 -1.84 -0.69 13.97
N ALA A 67 -2.15 0.15 14.96
CA ALA A 67 -3.49 0.23 15.53
C ALA A 67 -4.53 0.66 14.48
N LEU A 68 -4.16 1.55 13.55
CA LEU A 68 -4.97 1.94 12.39
C LEU A 68 -5.24 0.75 11.49
N LEU A 69 -4.19 0.10 10.99
CA LEU A 69 -4.31 -1.05 10.10
C LEU A 69 -5.11 -2.22 10.73
N ARG A 70 -5.05 -2.40 12.06
CA ARG A 70 -5.81 -3.44 12.78
C ARG A 70 -7.30 -3.18 12.88
N ARG A 71 -7.73 -1.91 12.96
CA ARG A 71 -9.16 -1.55 13.05
C ARG A 71 -9.81 -1.35 11.68
N THR A 72 -9.00 -1.20 10.62
CA THR A 72 -9.47 -1.10 9.25
C THR A 72 -10.10 -2.41 8.79
N THR A 73 -11.30 -2.34 8.23
CA THR A 73 -11.97 -3.46 7.57
C THR A 73 -12.10 -3.22 6.06
N SER A 74 -12.33 -1.97 5.66
CA SER A 74 -12.49 -1.59 4.24
C SER A 74 -11.42 -0.58 3.76
N VAL A 75 -10.91 -0.80 2.55
CA VAL A 75 -9.88 0.02 1.91
C VAL A 75 -10.33 0.46 0.52
N ALA A 76 -10.41 1.76 0.28
CA ALA A 76 -10.64 2.32 -1.05
C ALA A 76 -9.33 2.81 -1.66
N ILE A 77 -8.90 2.22 -2.78
CA ILE A 77 -7.70 2.61 -3.51
C ILE A 77 -8.07 3.66 -4.57
N VAL A 78 -7.74 4.92 -4.31
CA VAL A 78 -7.96 6.06 -5.22
C VAL A 78 -6.80 6.20 -6.17
N GLY A 79 -7.08 6.14 -7.48
CA GLY A 79 -6.04 6.03 -8.50
C GLY A 79 -5.59 4.59 -8.75
N ALA A 80 -6.45 3.62 -8.45
CA ALA A 80 -6.24 2.22 -8.83
C ALA A 80 -6.03 2.09 -10.34
N SER A 81 -5.11 1.22 -10.75
CA SER A 81 -4.76 0.99 -12.16
C SER A 81 -4.72 -0.50 -12.45
N ASP A 82 -5.12 -0.89 -13.66
CA ASP A 82 -4.99 -2.25 -14.22
C ASP A 82 -3.60 -2.51 -14.81
N ASN A 83 -2.85 -1.46 -15.14
CA ASN A 83 -1.46 -1.55 -15.61
C ASN A 83 -0.52 -2.17 -14.54
N PRO A 84 0.09 -3.34 -14.79
CA PRO A 84 1.00 -4.01 -13.85
C PRO A 84 2.28 -3.22 -13.53
N ALA A 85 2.67 -2.23 -14.32
CA ALA A 85 3.82 -1.38 -14.03
C ALA A 85 3.53 -0.29 -12.98
N ARG A 86 2.27 -0.15 -12.53
CA ARG A 86 1.87 0.88 -11.56
C ARG A 86 1.93 0.34 -10.13
N ALA A 87 2.44 1.16 -9.21
CA ALA A 87 2.49 0.83 -7.78
C ALA A 87 1.10 0.44 -7.22
N SER A 88 0.03 1.10 -7.64
CA SER A 88 -1.34 0.79 -7.20
C SER A 88 -1.77 -0.63 -7.59
N TYR A 89 -1.31 -1.18 -8.71
CA TYR A 89 -1.60 -2.55 -9.11
C TYR A 89 -0.96 -3.57 -8.14
N PHE A 90 0.30 -3.34 -7.76
CA PHE A 90 1.02 -4.20 -6.82
C PHE A 90 0.43 -4.15 -5.41
N VAL A 91 0.06 -2.96 -4.93
CA VAL A 91 -0.59 -2.80 -3.62
C VAL A 91 -1.96 -3.44 -3.64
N ALA A 92 -2.78 -3.21 -4.68
CA ALA A 92 -4.07 -3.86 -4.84
C ALA A 92 -3.97 -5.40 -4.82
N THR A 93 -3.04 -5.96 -5.61
CA THR A 93 -2.83 -7.41 -5.66
C THR A 93 -2.47 -7.98 -4.29
N TYR A 94 -1.55 -7.33 -3.57
CA TYR A 94 -1.15 -7.74 -2.23
C TYR A 94 -2.29 -7.66 -1.22
N LEU A 95 -3.03 -6.56 -1.17
CA LEU A 95 -4.13 -6.41 -0.22
C LEU A 95 -5.23 -7.45 -0.49
N LEU A 96 -5.52 -7.74 -1.76
CA LEU A 96 -6.47 -8.79 -2.12
C LEU A 96 -6.02 -10.20 -1.75
N SER A 97 -4.72 -10.52 -1.85
CA SER A 97 -4.21 -11.87 -1.61
C SER A 97 -3.81 -12.14 -0.15
N SER A 98 -3.45 -11.08 0.57
CA SER A 98 -2.66 -11.20 1.81
C SER A 98 -3.17 -10.34 2.95
N SER A 99 -4.36 -9.75 2.83
CA SER A 99 -5.00 -9.00 3.91
C SER A 99 -6.47 -9.41 4.06
N PRO A 100 -7.09 -9.18 5.24
CA PRO A 100 -8.51 -9.43 5.45
C PRO A 100 -9.41 -8.28 4.95
N TYR A 101 -8.85 -7.26 4.28
CA TYR A 101 -9.61 -6.05 3.94
C TYR A 101 -10.58 -6.26 2.77
N ASP A 102 -11.73 -5.60 2.86
CA ASP A 102 -12.61 -5.37 1.72
C ASP A 102 -12.03 -4.24 0.86
N VAL A 103 -11.44 -4.61 -0.28
CA VAL A 103 -10.75 -3.66 -1.18
C VAL A 103 -11.69 -3.18 -2.29
N TYR A 104 -11.82 -1.86 -2.39
CA TYR A 104 -12.57 -1.14 -3.42
C TYR A 104 -11.62 -0.34 -4.32
N PHE A 105 -11.93 -0.26 -5.61
CA PHE A 105 -11.12 0.48 -6.58
C PHE A 105 -11.84 1.74 -7.05
N VAL A 106 -11.14 2.87 -7.02
CA VAL A 106 -11.66 4.16 -7.48
C VAL A 106 -10.78 4.69 -8.62
N ASN A 107 -11.35 4.71 -9.83
CA ASN A 107 -10.72 5.28 -11.02
C ASN A 107 -11.80 5.62 -12.07
N PRO A 108 -12.05 6.91 -12.38
CA PRO A 108 -13.05 7.33 -13.37
C PRO A 108 -12.89 6.77 -14.78
N ARG A 109 -11.71 6.25 -15.13
CA ARG A 109 -11.35 5.82 -16.49
C ARG A 109 -11.33 4.31 -16.67
N ALA A 110 -11.42 3.52 -15.60
CA ALA A 110 -11.40 2.07 -15.66
C ALA A 110 -12.78 1.50 -15.30
N THR A 111 -13.13 0.36 -15.87
CA THR A 111 -14.40 -0.34 -15.60
C THR A 111 -14.20 -1.57 -14.72
N SER A 112 -13.07 -2.27 -14.86
CA SER A 112 -12.68 -3.39 -14.01
C SER A 112 -11.17 -3.39 -13.77
N ILE A 113 -10.76 -3.81 -12.58
CA ILE A 113 -9.35 -4.02 -12.19
C ILE A 113 -9.29 -5.33 -11.42
N LEU A 114 -8.35 -6.22 -11.77
CA LEU A 114 -8.18 -7.53 -11.11
C LEU A 114 -9.49 -8.34 -11.02
N GLY A 115 -10.34 -8.25 -12.05
CA GLY A 115 -11.64 -8.95 -12.11
C GLY A 115 -12.73 -8.37 -11.19
N ARG A 116 -12.49 -7.22 -10.56
CA ARG A 116 -13.42 -6.56 -9.63
C ARG A 116 -13.97 -5.25 -10.21
N PRO A 117 -15.17 -4.81 -9.78
CA PRO A 117 -15.75 -3.54 -10.21
C PRO A 117 -14.90 -2.35 -9.77
N VAL A 118 -14.94 -1.29 -10.58
CA VAL A 118 -14.28 0.00 -10.30
C VAL A 118 -15.34 1.09 -10.23
N TYR A 119 -15.21 1.95 -9.24
CA TYR A 119 -16.07 3.10 -8.99
C TYR A 119 -15.44 4.37 -9.55
N ARG A 120 -16.25 5.34 -9.96
CA ARG A 120 -15.74 6.59 -10.55
C ARG A 120 -15.21 7.54 -9.49
N SER A 121 -15.85 7.60 -8.33
CA SER A 121 -15.50 8.45 -7.20
C SER A 121 -15.66 7.71 -5.87
N LEU A 122 -15.17 8.31 -4.78
CA LEU A 122 -15.41 7.80 -3.43
C LEU A 122 -16.90 7.81 -3.06
N ALA A 123 -17.68 8.77 -3.58
CA ALA A 123 -19.12 8.89 -3.31
C ALA A 123 -19.95 7.78 -3.97
N ASP A 124 -19.41 7.11 -4.99
CA ASP A 124 -20.09 5.99 -5.67
C ASP A 124 -19.90 4.66 -4.93
N LEU A 125 -19.07 4.62 -3.87
CA LEU A 125 -18.83 3.41 -3.11
C LEU A 125 -20.10 2.97 -2.35
N PRO A 126 -20.35 1.66 -2.24
CA PRO A 126 -21.51 1.13 -1.50
C PRO A 126 -21.37 1.28 0.02
N VAL A 127 -20.18 1.65 0.50
CA VAL A 127 -19.84 1.84 1.91
C VAL A 127 -18.93 3.06 2.06
N ALA A 128 -18.98 3.71 3.23
CA ALA A 128 -17.93 4.65 3.63
C ALA A 128 -16.67 3.84 3.98
N PRO A 129 -15.55 3.99 3.25
CA PRO A 129 -14.36 3.19 3.48
C PRO A 129 -13.66 3.61 4.79
N ASP A 130 -13.12 2.64 5.53
CA ASP A 130 -12.33 2.97 6.73
C ASP A 130 -11.03 3.69 6.35
N LEU A 131 -10.36 3.24 5.28
CA LEU A 131 -9.09 3.79 4.83
C LEU A 131 -9.14 4.14 3.34
N VAL A 132 -8.78 5.38 3.01
CA VAL A 132 -8.61 5.87 1.65
C VAL A 132 -7.12 5.86 1.29
N ASP A 133 -6.72 4.95 0.41
CA ASP A 133 -5.34 4.76 -0.05
C ASP A 133 -5.09 5.47 -1.39
N VAL A 134 -4.16 6.44 -1.43
CA VAL A 134 -4.11 7.42 -2.52
C VAL A 134 -2.86 7.27 -3.41
N PHE A 135 -3.11 7.08 -4.71
CA PHE A 135 -2.11 7.02 -5.80
C PHE A 135 -2.33 8.13 -6.84
N ARG A 136 -2.81 9.29 -6.40
CA ARG A 136 -3.02 10.48 -7.25
C ARG A 136 -1.80 11.40 -7.27
N ARG A 137 -1.82 12.37 -8.19
CA ARG A 137 -0.75 13.38 -8.28
C ARG A 137 -0.82 14.31 -7.07
N HIS A 138 0.30 14.95 -6.77
CA HIS A 138 0.42 15.80 -5.58
C HIS A 138 -0.60 16.95 -5.55
N GLU A 139 -0.87 17.54 -6.72
CA GLU A 139 -1.86 18.61 -6.89
C GLU A 139 -3.31 18.17 -6.61
N ASP A 140 -3.63 16.87 -6.77
CA ASP A 140 -4.97 16.33 -6.55
C ASP A 140 -5.25 16.01 -5.07
N LEU A 141 -4.21 15.94 -4.23
CA LEU A 141 -4.32 15.41 -2.86
C LEU A 141 -5.28 16.20 -1.95
N PRO A 142 -5.32 17.55 -1.98
CA PRO A 142 -6.30 18.30 -1.20
C PRO A 142 -7.74 18.00 -1.60
N ASP A 143 -8.01 17.75 -2.89
CA ASP A 143 -9.35 17.42 -3.38
C ASP A 143 -9.76 16.01 -2.94
N VAL A 144 -8.85 15.04 -3.06
CA VAL A 144 -9.07 13.68 -2.52
C VAL A 144 -9.31 13.71 -1.01
N ALA A 145 -8.60 14.55 -0.26
CA ALA A 145 -8.84 14.72 1.18
C ALA A 145 -10.26 15.23 1.48
N ARG A 146 -10.74 16.22 0.72
CA ARG A 146 -12.13 16.71 0.87
C ARG A 146 -13.15 15.65 0.52
N GLU A 147 -12.92 14.87 -0.53
CA GLU A 147 -13.79 13.73 -0.86
C GLU A 147 -13.81 12.68 0.25
N ALA A 148 -12.65 12.33 0.81
CA ALA A 148 -12.53 11.37 1.90
C ALA A 148 -13.30 11.83 3.15
N VAL A 149 -13.19 13.12 3.51
CA VAL A 149 -13.98 13.72 4.60
C VAL A 149 -15.48 13.66 4.27
N ALA A 150 -15.86 14.05 3.05
CA ALA A 150 -17.27 14.13 2.66
C ALA A 150 -17.98 12.76 2.69
N VAL A 151 -17.28 11.67 2.35
CA VAL A 151 -17.84 10.31 2.41
C VAL A 151 -17.80 9.69 3.80
N GLY A 152 -17.21 10.37 4.79
CA GLY A 152 -17.08 9.87 6.15
C GLY A 152 -16.04 8.75 6.29
N ALA A 153 -14.95 8.82 5.52
CA ALA A 153 -13.83 7.92 5.73
C ALA A 153 -13.20 8.12 7.11
N LYS A 154 -12.53 7.11 7.65
CA LYS A 154 -11.87 7.21 8.98
C LYS A 154 -10.41 7.61 8.87
N ALA A 155 -9.75 7.28 7.76
CA ALA A 155 -8.34 7.57 7.55
C ALA A 155 -8.02 7.93 6.09
N LEU A 156 -7.11 8.90 5.91
CA LEU A 156 -6.45 9.20 4.65
C LEU A 156 -5.02 8.69 4.69
N TRP A 157 -4.64 7.90 3.68
CA TRP A 157 -3.31 7.30 3.58
C TRP A 157 -2.64 7.66 2.26
N LEU A 158 -1.56 8.43 2.34
CA LEU A 158 -0.75 8.83 1.18
C LEU A 158 0.48 7.92 1.05
N GLN A 159 0.60 7.31 -0.13
CA GLN A 159 1.63 6.31 -0.43
C GLN A 159 3.06 6.86 -0.42
N LEU A 160 4.06 5.98 -0.54
CA LEU A 160 5.47 6.37 -0.55
C LEU A 160 5.76 7.45 -1.61
N GLY A 161 6.52 8.47 -1.20
CA GLY A 161 6.81 9.64 -2.02
C GLY A 161 5.66 10.64 -2.14
N SER A 162 4.48 10.34 -1.58
CA SER A 162 3.30 11.21 -1.57
C SER A 162 3.05 11.80 -0.18
N TRP A 163 2.98 13.12 -0.12
CA TRP A 163 2.71 13.89 1.09
C TRP A 163 2.15 15.25 0.68
N ASN A 164 1.27 15.85 1.49
CA ASN A 164 0.74 17.20 1.28
C ASN A 164 0.15 17.71 2.62
N GLU A 165 0.73 18.75 3.21
CA GLU A 165 0.31 19.25 4.52
C GLU A 165 -1.08 19.91 4.51
N GLN A 166 -1.50 20.48 3.37
CA GLN A 166 -2.86 20.98 3.21
C GLN A 166 -3.87 19.83 3.21
N ALA A 167 -3.57 18.72 2.54
CA ALA A 167 -4.41 17.52 2.57
C ALA A 167 -4.50 16.93 3.98
N ALA A 168 -3.39 16.94 4.74
CA ALA A 168 -3.38 16.55 6.13
C ALA A 168 -4.29 17.46 6.98
N ALA A 169 -4.13 18.78 6.88
CA ALA A 169 -4.94 19.73 7.62
C ALA A 169 -6.45 19.62 7.31
N ILE A 170 -6.82 19.42 6.03
CA ILE A 170 -8.22 19.17 5.63
C ILE A 170 -8.76 17.91 6.30
N SER A 171 -7.97 16.82 6.26
CA SER A 171 -8.39 15.52 6.78
C SER A 171 -8.53 15.53 8.30
N GLU A 172 -7.55 16.10 9.00
CA GLU A 172 -7.55 16.24 10.46
C GLU A 172 -8.70 17.14 10.95
N ALA A 173 -8.96 18.26 10.26
CA ALA A 173 -10.11 19.11 10.56
C ALA A 173 -11.45 18.40 10.31
N GLY A 174 -11.48 17.43 9.39
CA GLY A 174 -12.61 16.54 9.14
C GLY A 174 -12.69 15.32 10.08
N GLY A 175 -11.75 15.16 11.01
CA GLY A 175 -11.72 14.05 11.97
C GLY A 175 -11.11 12.75 11.45
N LEU A 176 -10.38 12.77 10.34
CA LEU A 176 -9.69 11.60 9.79
C LEU A 176 -8.31 11.46 10.42
N ASP A 177 -7.90 10.21 10.65
CA ASP A 177 -6.48 9.90 10.85
C ASP A 177 -5.71 10.12 9.53
N VAL A 178 -4.49 10.65 9.63
CA VAL A 178 -3.65 10.92 8.44
C VAL A 178 -2.35 10.15 8.52
N VAL A 179 -2.02 9.45 7.44
CA VAL A 179 -0.70 8.85 7.23
C VAL A 179 -0.16 9.35 5.90
N MET A 180 1.07 9.87 5.90
CA MET A 180 1.74 10.30 4.67
C MET A 180 3.08 9.62 4.48
N ASP A 181 3.50 9.48 3.23
CA ASP A 181 4.79 8.91 2.84
C ASP A 181 5.02 7.50 3.41
N ARG A 182 3.98 6.66 3.40
CA ARG A 182 4.04 5.26 3.86
C ARG A 182 3.29 4.37 2.87
N CYS A 183 3.79 3.17 2.60
CA CYS A 183 3.06 2.22 1.76
C CYS A 183 2.21 1.30 2.63
N VAL A 184 0.90 1.21 2.35
CA VAL A 184 -0.01 0.30 3.07
C VAL A 184 0.49 -1.15 2.99
N LYS A 185 0.94 -1.62 1.82
CA LYS A 185 1.51 -2.97 1.66
C LYS A 185 2.70 -3.19 2.59
N ILE A 186 3.65 -2.25 2.64
CA ILE A 186 4.88 -2.41 3.43
C ILE A 186 4.57 -2.37 4.93
N GLU A 187 3.74 -1.41 5.38
CA GLU A 187 3.35 -1.32 6.79
C GLU A 187 2.53 -2.55 7.21
N HIS A 188 1.57 -2.98 6.39
CA HIS A 188 0.81 -4.20 6.64
C HIS A 188 1.75 -5.43 6.73
N ALA A 189 2.62 -5.64 5.73
CA ALA A 189 3.56 -6.76 5.72
C ALA A 189 4.53 -6.75 6.92
N ARG A 190 5.04 -5.57 7.29
CA ARG A 190 5.91 -5.37 8.47
C ARG A 190 5.27 -5.92 9.73
N PHE A 191 3.97 -5.66 9.93
CA PHE A 191 3.26 -6.05 11.14
C PHE A 191 2.67 -7.47 11.07
N HIS A 192 2.30 -7.94 9.87
CA HIS A 192 1.64 -9.24 9.67
C HIS A 192 2.55 -10.44 9.98
N GLY A 193 3.88 -10.29 9.83
CA GLY A 193 4.85 -11.36 10.11
C GLY A 193 5.28 -11.52 11.57
N GLY A 194 4.67 -10.80 12.53
CA GLY A 194 5.06 -10.85 13.94
C GLY A 194 6.43 -10.24 14.28
N LEU A 195 7.14 -9.68 13.30
CA LEU A 195 8.46 -9.03 13.48
C LEU A 195 8.42 -7.86 14.47
N HIS A 196 7.28 -7.18 14.59
CA HIS A 196 7.05 -6.16 15.62
C HIS A 196 7.15 -6.74 17.05
N LEU A 197 6.73 -7.99 17.25
CA LEU A 197 6.83 -8.71 18.53
C LEU A 197 8.28 -9.15 18.82
N ALA A 198 9.14 -9.21 17.81
CA ALA A 198 10.56 -9.54 17.95
C ALA A 198 11.45 -8.31 18.28
N GLY A 199 10.86 -7.17 18.68
CA GLY A 199 11.59 -6.00 19.18
C GLY A 199 12.09 -5.03 18.12
N PHE A 200 11.92 -5.33 16.82
CA PHE A 200 12.40 -4.49 15.71
C PHE A 200 11.72 -3.11 15.61
N ASP A 201 10.54 -2.93 16.21
CA ASP A 201 9.79 -1.67 16.20
C ASP A 201 10.05 -0.77 17.41
N THR A 202 10.79 -1.27 18.40
CA THR A 202 11.07 -0.53 19.66
C THR A 202 12.24 0.44 19.55
N GLY A 203 12.97 0.45 18.42
CA GLY A 203 14.24 1.16 18.30
C GLY A 203 15.40 0.52 19.09
N VAL A 204 15.13 -0.61 19.77
CA VAL A 204 16.13 -1.37 20.53
C VAL A 204 16.47 -2.64 19.77
N ILE A 205 17.59 -2.63 19.03
CA ILE A 205 18.18 -3.87 18.50
C ILE A 205 19.04 -4.48 19.60
N SER A 206 18.52 -5.51 20.28
CA SER A 206 19.28 -6.29 21.25
C SER A 206 19.53 -7.70 20.72
N SER A 207 20.79 -8.12 20.68
CA SER A 207 21.19 -9.49 20.33
C SER A 207 21.14 -10.46 21.52
N ARG A 208 20.63 -10.03 22.69
CA ARG A 208 20.63 -10.84 23.90
C ARG A 208 19.51 -11.89 23.83
N ARG A 209 19.89 -13.16 23.74
CA ARG A 209 18.96 -14.30 23.81
C ARG A 209 18.30 -14.31 25.20
N ALA A 210 16.97 -14.32 25.26
CA ALA A 210 16.25 -14.54 26.51
C ALA A 210 16.71 -15.89 27.09
N ARG A 211 17.32 -15.86 28.28
CA ARG A 211 17.63 -17.09 29.00
C ARG A 211 16.32 -17.60 29.57
N GLY A 212 15.91 -18.78 29.09
CA GLY A 212 14.83 -19.56 29.70
C GLY A 212 15.22 -20.06 31.08
#